data_AF-A0A7C1W4X4-F1
#
_entry.id   AF-A0A7C1W4X4-F1
#
_cell.length_a   1.000
_cell.length_b   1.000
_cell.length_c   1.000
_cell.angle_alpha   90.00
_cell.angle_beta   90.00
_cell.angle_gamma   90.00
#
_symmetry.space_group_name_H-M   'P 1'
#
loop_
_entity.id
_entity.type
_entity.pdbx_description
1 polymer ?
#
loop_
_entity_poly.entity_id
_entity_poly.type
_entity_poly.pdbx_seq_one_letter_code
_entity_poly.pdbx_strand_id
1 'polypeptide(L)'
;MMTMTQQELLSAFVDGELNEQQLDELLALVDNNDSAKSNLMQYQFSSDIMHGYVTGKQPLDISQSIAEKIADEPNLSVAKSKTTKSKIISVPDWFWKQTAGFAVAASVGA
;
A
#
# COMPACT_ATOMS: atom_id res chain seq x y z
N MET A 1 -20.42 -10.06 16.24
CA MET A 1 -20.33 -8.60 16.46
C MET A 1 -18.87 -8.29 16.74
N MET A 2 -18.27 -7.33 16.04
CA MET A 2 -16.85 -6.97 16.26
C MET A 2 -16.70 -6.12 17.52
N THR A 3 -15.53 -6.21 18.14
CA THR A 3 -15.15 -5.29 19.21
C THR A 3 -14.67 -3.97 18.63
N MET A 4 -14.73 -2.90 19.43
CA MET A 4 -14.20 -1.58 19.04
C MET A 4 -12.70 -1.64 18.70
N THR A 5 -11.94 -2.46 19.44
CA THR A 5 -10.51 -2.68 19.20
C THR A 5 -10.25 -3.33 17.84
N GLN A 6 -11.07 -4.28 17.42
CA GLN A 6 -10.96 -4.92 16.11
C GLN A 6 -11.25 -3.94 14.97
N GLN A 7 -12.24 -3.06 15.15
CA GLN A 7 -12.57 -2.03 14.16
C GLN A 7 -11.45 -0.99 14.00
N GLU A 8 -10.85 -0.57 15.11
CA GLU A 8 -9.70 0.33 15.11
C GLU A 8 -8.51 -0.29 14.36
N LEU A 9 -8.26 -1.58 14.59
CA LEU A 9 -7.19 -2.32 13.94
C LEU A 9 -7.39 -2.42 12.41
N LEU A 10 -8.62 -2.64 11.95
CA LEU A 10 -8.96 -2.60 10.53
C LEU A 10 -8.79 -1.20 9.91
N SER A 11 -9.15 -0.14 10.64
CA SER A 11 -8.99 1.25 10.16
C SER A 11 -7.50 1.62 10.08
N ALA A 12 -6.73 1.32 11.12
CA ALA A 12 -5.30 1.58 11.17
C ALA A 12 -4.54 0.86 10.05
N PHE A 13 -5.01 -0.30 9.60
CA PHE A 13 -4.45 -0.98 8.43
C PHE A 13 -4.64 -0.19 7.14
N VAL A 14 -5.85 0.31 6.90
CA VAL A 14 -6.18 1.08 5.69
C VAL A 14 -5.40 2.39 5.64
N ASP A 15 -5.14 2.99 6.81
CA ASP A 15 -4.31 4.20 6.93
C ASP A 15 -2.80 3.91 6.93
N GLY A 16 -2.39 2.64 7.01
CA GLY A 16 -0.98 2.23 6.99
C GLY A 16 -0.22 2.46 8.31
N GLU A 17 -0.93 2.58 9.43
CA GLU A 17 -0.39 2.89 10.77
C GLU A 17 -0.14 1.65 11.65
N LEU A 18 -0.31 0.44 11.12
CA LEU A 18 -0.14 -0.79 11.91
C LEU A 18 1.32 -1.12 12.22
N ASN A 19 1.54 -1.59 13.46
CA ASN A 19 2.79 -2.21 13.88
C ASN A 19 2.83 -3.70 13.53
N GLU A 20 4.01 -4.33 13.49
CA GLU A 20 4.18 -5.75 13.11
C GLU A 20 3.30 -6.71 13.94
N GLN A 21 3.21 -6.51 15.25
CA GLN A 21 2.38 -7.34 16.13
C GLN A 21 0.88 -7.19 15.84
N GLN A 22 0.44 -5.97 15.53
CA GLN A 22 -0.96 -5.70 15.22
C GLN A 22 -1.31 -6.20 13.81
N LEU A 23 -0.35 -6.21 12.88
CA LEU A 23 -0.53 -6.81 11.57
C LEU A 23 -0.76 -8.32 11.65
N ASP A 24 0.01 -9.03 12.48
CA ASP A 24 -0.21 -10.46 12.72
C ASP A 24 -1.58 -10.73 13.34
N GLU A 25 -2.01 -9.88 14.28
CA GLU A 25 -3.36 -9.94 14.87
C GLU A 25 -4.47 -9.67 13.84
N LEU A 26 -4.27 -8.69 12.94
CA LEU A 26 -5.18 -8.43 11.82
C LEU A 26 -5.32 -9.67 10.94
N LEU A 27 -4.18 -10.27 10.57
CA LEU A 27 -4.15 -11.38 9.64
C LEU A 27 -4.93 -12.57 10.21
N ALA A 28 -4.68 -12.89 11.49
CA ALA A 28 -5.41 -13.93 12.20
C ALA A 28 -6.90 -13.60 12.31
N LEU A 29 -7.26 -12.33 12.53
CA LEU A 29 -8.64 -11.88 12.62
C LEU A 29 -9.38 -12.03 11.27
N VAL A 30 -8.77 -11.60 10.17
CA VAL A 30 -9.38 -11.64 8.83
C VAL A 30 -9.51 -13.06 8.30
N ASP A 31 -8.57 -13.94 8.63
CA ASP A 31 -8.59 -15.36 8.23
C ASP A 31 -9.73 -16.14 8.92
N ASN A 32 -10.03 -15.81 10.17
CA ASN A 32 -11.02 -16.53 10.98
C ASN A 32 -12.41 -15.87 11.01
N ASN A 33 -12.59 -14.69 10.40
CA ASN A 33 -13.83 -13.93 10.52
C ASN A 33 -14.22 -13.24 9.20
N ASP A 34 -15.24 -13.79 8.54
CA ASP A 34 -15.78 -13.24 7.30
C ASP A 34 -16.33 -11.81 7.46
N SER A 35 -16.87 -11.47 8.64
CA SER A 35 -17.32 -10.11 8.93
C SER A 35 -16.15 -9.13 9.02
N ALA A 36 -14.98 -9.58 9.49
CA ALA A 36 -13.77 -8.76 9.50
C ALA A 36 -13.29 -8.45 8.08
N LYS A 37 -13.24 -9.50 7.25
CA LYS A 37 -12.87 -9.40 5.84
C LYS A 37 -13.79 -8.44 5.09
N SER A 38 -15.10 -8.58 5.26
CA SER A 38 -16.08 -7.70 4.61
C SER A 38 -15.93 -6.23 5.04
N ASN A 39 -15.71 -5.97 6.33
CA ASN A 39 -15.49 -4.60 6.82
C ASN A 39 -14.18 -4.00 6.31
N LEU A 40 -13.10 -4.79 6.27
CA LEU A 40 -11.81 -4.36 5.72
C LEU A 40 -11.95 -3.99 4.23
N MET A 41 -12.64 -4.81 3.45
CA MET A 41 -12.90 -4.52 2.03
C MET A 41 -13.70 -3.23 1.83
N GLN A 42 -14.69 -2.97 2.70
CA GLN A 42 -15.47 -1.73 2.65
C GLN A 42 -14.63 -0.49 3.01
N TYR A 43 -13.75 -0.60 4.01
CA TYR A 43 -12.85 0.49 4.38
C TYR A 43 -11.84 0.78 3.28
N GLN A 44 -11.23 -0.24 2.70
CA GLN A 44 -10.33 -0.08 1.55
C GLN A 44 -11.04 0.59 0.38
N PHE A 45 -12.24 0.12 0.02
CA PHE A 45 -13.00 0.70 -1.08
C PHE A 45 -13.38 2.17 -0.82
N SER A 46 -13.75 2.50 0.42
CA SER A 46 -14.04 3.89 0.82
C SER A 46 -12.79 4.77 0.70
N SER A 47 -11.64 4.25 1.13
CA SER A 47 -10.34 4.92 0.96
C SER A 47 -10.00 5.11 -0.52
N ASP A 48 -10.19 4.10 -1.36
CA ASP A 48 -9.92 4.18 -2.80
C ASP A 48 -10.80 5.22 -3.50
N ILE A 49 -12.07 5.37 -3.08
CA ILE A 49 -12.96 6.44 -3.54
C ILE A 49 -12.40 7.81 -3.15
N MET A 50 -11.99 7.98 -1.89
CA MET A 50 -11.44 9.26 -1.40
C MET A 50 -10.16 9.65 -2.13
N HIS A 51 -9.30 8.68 -2.44
CA HIS A 51 -8.07 8.89 -3.20
C HIS A 51 -8.29 9.00 -4.72
N GLY A 52 -9.51 8.75 -5.21
CA GLY A 52 -9.84 8.81 -6.63
C GLY A 52 -9.31 7.64 -7.46
N TYR A 53 -8.93 6.52 -6.82
CA TYR A 53 -8.44 5.31 -7.50
C TYR A 53 -9.56 4.54 -8.22
N VAL A 54 -10.80 4.72 -7.77
CA VAL A 54 -11.99 4.11 -8.38
C VAL A 54 -12.97 5.16 -8.86
N THR A 55 -13.47 4.99 -10.08
CA THR A 55 -14.48 5.86 -10.71
C THR A 55 -15.87 5.20 -10.75
N GLY A 56 -15.94 3.89 -10.50
CA GLY A 56 -17.18 3.10 -10.47
C GLY A 56 -17.84 3.10 -9.09
N LYS A 57 -19.17 3.05 -9.06
CA LYS A 57 -19.96 3.05 -7.82
C LYS A 57 -20.09 1.68 -7.14
N GLN A 58 -19.63 0.60 -7.78
CA GLN A 58 -19.81 -0.75 -7.25
C GLN A 58 -18.47 -1.45 -7.04
N PRO A 59 -18.22 -2.01 -5.85
CA PRO A 59 -17.06 -2.85 -5.62
C PRO A 59 -17.23 -4.16 -6.40
N LEU A 60 -16.28 -4.44 -7.30
CA LEU A 60 -16.19 -5.74 -7.95
C LEU A 60 -15.29 -6.63 -7.09
N ASP A 61 -15.87 -7.61 -6.42
CA ASP A 61 -15.09 -8.57 -5.64
C ASP A 61 -14.53 -9.68 -6.53
N ILE A 62 -13.24 -9.56 -6.87
CA ILE A 62 -12.46 -10.61 -7.53
C ILE A 62 -11.48 -11.29 -6.58
N SER A 63 -11.49 -10.91 -5.29
CA SER A 63 -10.48 -11.32 -4.31
C SER A 63 -10.46 -12.84 -4.12
N GLN A 64 -11.62 -13.49 -4.12
CA GLN A 64 -11.72 -14.93 -4.01
C GLN A 64 -11.12 -15.65 -5.23
N SER A 65 -11.46 -15.22 -6.44
CA SER A 65 -10.93 -15.83 -7.67
C SER A 65 -9.41 -15.68 -7.75
N ILE A 66 -8.86 -14.56 -7.27
CA ILE A 66 -7.41 -14.35 -7.18
C ILE A 66 -6.81 -15.29 -6.14
N ALA A 67 -7.40 -15.40 -4.95
CA ALA A 67 -6.91 -16.26 -3.88
C ALA A 67 -6.84 -17.74 -4.30
N GLU A 68 -7.87 -18.23 -5.00
CA GLU A 68 -7.90 -19.59 -5.55
C GLU A 68 -6.80 -19.83 -6.59
N LYS A 69 -6.53 -18.83 -7.44
CA LYS A 69 -5.45 -18.91 -8.43
C LYS A 69 -4.07 -18.88 -7.78
N ILE A 70 -3.86 -18.04 -6.76
CA ILE A 70 -2.62 -17.99 -5.99
C ILE A 70 -2.37 -19.32 -5.26
N ALA A 71 -3.41 -19.97 -4.72
CA ALA A 71 -3.27 -21.25 -4.05
C ALA A 71 -2.84 -22.39 -4.99
N ASP A 72 -3.17 -22.29 -6.29
CA ASP A 72 -2.77 -23.23 -7.35
C ASP A 72 -1.37 -22.93 -7.91
N GLU A 73 -0.78 -21.77 -7.58
CA GLU A 73 0.57 -21.43 -8.02
C GLU A 73 1.63 -22.22 -7.23
N PRO A 74 2.66 -22.77 -7.90
CA PRO A 74 3.77 -23.38 -7.21
C PRO A 74 4.49 -22.34 -6.35
N ASN A 75 4.78 -22.67 -5.09
CA ASN A 75 5.47 -21.80 -4.15
C ASN A 75 6.71 -21.17 -4.81
N LEU A 76 6.60 -19.89 -5.19
CA LEU A 76 7.71 -19.06 -5.60
C LEU A 76 8.54 -18.78 -4.36
N SER A 77 9.43 -19.72 -4.03
CA SER A 77 10.55 -19.44 -3.14
C SER A 77 11.45 -18.44 -3.86
N VAL A 78 11.11 -17.16 -3.73
CA VAL A 78 12.01 -16.06 -4.05
C VAL A 78 13.16 -16.20 -3.05
N ALA A 79 14.16 -17.01 -3.40
CA ALA A 79 15.45 -16.97 -2.73
C ALA A 79 15.81 -15.50 -2.72
N LYS A 80 15.94 -14.89 -1.52
CA LYS A 80 16.27 -13.48 -1.31
C LYS A 80 17.35 -13.12 -2.33
N SER A 81 16.95 -12.53 -3.44
CA SER A 81 17.88 -12.14 -4.48
C SER A 81 18.75 -11.13 -3.77
N LYS A 82 20.05 -11.45 -3.63
CA LYS A 82 21.03 -10.50 -3.13
C LYS A 82 20.74 -9.22 -3.87
N THR A 83 20.34 -8.19 -3.13
CA THR A 83 20.05 -6.87 -3.67
C THR A 83 21.33 -6.40 -4.34
N THR A 84 21.47 -6.68 -5.64
CA THR A 84 22.47 -6.04 -6.47
C THR A 84 22.07 -4.59 -6.43
N LYS A 85 22.72 -3.82 -5.56
CA LYS A 85 22.49 -2.39 -5.40
C LYS A 85 22.55 -1.80 -6.79
N SER A 86 21.39 -1.39 -7.30
CA SER A 86 21.34 -0.66 -8.55
C SER A 86 22.31 0.51 -8.41
N LYS A 87 23.17 0.70 -9.40
CA LYS A 87 24.21 1.70 -9.39
C LYS A 87 23.53 3.05 -9.59
N ILE A 88 22.88 3.54 -8.53
CA ILE A 88 22.30 4.88 -8.49
C ILE A 88 23.47 5.82 -8.66
N ILE A 89 23.55 6.46 -9.83
CA ILE A 89 24.51 7.51 -10.08
C ILE A 89 24.02 8.69 -9.24
N SER A 90 24.51 8.80 -8.01
CA SER A 90 24.26 9.98 -7.19
C SER A 90 25.01 11.13 -7.84
N VAL A 91 24.28 11.99 -8.54
CA VAL A 91 24.83 13.27 -8.98
C VAL A 91 25.14 14.12 -7.73
N PRO A 92 26.33 14.71 -7.66
CA PRO A 92 26.75 15.46 -6.48
C PRO A 92 25.95 16.74 -6.28
N ASP A 93 25.76 17.17 -5.03
CA ASP A 93 24.90 18.29 -4.64
C ASP A 93 25.20 19.62 -5.36
N TRP A 94 26.45 19.84 -5.79
CA TRP A 94 26.83 21.03 -6.56
C TRP A 94 26.13 21.11 -7.92
N PHE A 95 25.78 19.97 -8.52
CA PHE A 95 25.06 19.89 -9.79
C PHE A 95 23.64 20.45 -9.64
N TRP A 96 22.92 20.02 -8.58
CA TRP A 96 21.58 20.53 -8.25
C TRP A 96 21.59 22.02 -7.89
N LYS A 97 22.65 22.49 -7.22
CA LYS A 97 22.83 23.92 -6.89
C LYS A 97 23.00 24.79 -8.14
N GLN A 98 23.72 24.31 -9.16
CA GLN A 98 23.88 25.04 -10.42
C GLN A 98 22.56 25.14 -11.19
N THR A 99 21.75 24.09 -11.23
CA THR A 99 20.45 24.12 -11.91
C THR A 99 19.44 25.01 -11.21
N ALA A 100 19.46 25.07 -9.87
CA ALA A 100 18.60 25.97 -9.11
C ALA A 100 18.93 27.46 -9.36
N GLY A 101 20.23 27.79 -9.50
CA GLY A 101 20.67 29.16 -9.79
C GLY A 101 20.21 29.67 -11.16
N PHE A 102 20.13 28.80 -12.17
CA PHE A 102 19.66 29.16 -13.52
C PHE A 102 18.14 29.41 -13.56
N ALA A 103 17.34 28.61 -12.84
CA ALA A 103 15.89 28.80 -12.76
C ALA A 103 15.51 30.11 -12.06
N VAL A 104 16.22 30.50 -11.00
CA VAL A 104 16.00 31.77 -10.30
C VAL A 104 16.35 32.97 -11.20
N ALA A 105 17.44 32.89 -11.97
CA ALA A 105 17.82 33.96 -12.90
C ALA A 105 16.82 34.13 -14.05
N ALA A 106 16.26 33.04 -14.57
CA ALA A 106 15.19 33.09 -15.57
C ALA A 106 13.85 33.61 -14.98
N SER A 107 13.56 33.33 -13.71
CA SER A 107 12.35 33.82 -13.03
C SER A 107 12.40 35.32 -12.68
N VAL A 108 13.59 35.91 -12.60
CA VAL A 108 13.79 37.33 -12.25
C VAL A 108 14.19 38.18 -13.48
N GLY A 109 14.43 37.54 -14.61
CA GLY A 109 14.74 38.19 -15.89
C GLY A 109 13.63 38.12 -16.96
N ALA A 110 12.46 37.58 -16.63
CA ALA A 110 11.27 37.54 -17.48
C ALA A 110 10.22 38.57 -17.02
#